data_AF-X1C795-F1
#
_entry.id   AF-X1C795-F1
#
_cell.length_a   1.000
_cell.length_b   1.000
_cell.length_c   1.000
_cell.angle_alpha   90.00
_cell.angle_beta   90.00
_cell.angle_gamma   90.00
#
_symmetry.space_group_name_H-M   'P 1'
#
loop_
_entity.id
_entity.type
_entity.pdbx_description
1 polymer ?
#
loop_
_entity_poly.entity_id
_entity_poly.type
_entity_poly.pdbx_seq_one_letter_code
_entity_poly.pdbx_strand_id
1 'polypeptide(L)'
;PFISGGISKTVNMPNNTTREEIMDTYMKAWEMGIKCVSVYRDGSKGSQPITTVKEKRSRATRVRMPDDADSIRHKFTVNGMDVIVQCGKYPDESLGEIFVTAAQQGSTMRGLLDSWAITFSVALQYGVPLKELIKKFHNTQFEPHGFTGKTDIPFCSSITDYVVRFLSSKFLSENEIKSIGLNRNGNPKETKEKMSKDKNRNNKEVAEQQGETKATGTICGMCGSQMHDNGSCKFCPRCGNTTGCS
;
A
#
# COMPACT_ATOMS: atom_id res chain seq x y z
N PRO A 1 19.46 47.02 -3.17
CA PRO A 1 20.27 45.81 -3.43
C PRO A 1 21.54 45.82 -2.55
N PHE A 2 21.62 44.94 -1.54
CA PHE A 2 22.57 45.03 -0.43
C PHE A 2 23.76 44.05 -0.49
N ILE A 3 24.05 43.46 -1.65
CA ILE A 3 25.09 42.45 -1.79
C ILE A 3 26.25 43.00 -2.63
N SER A 4 27.45 43.03 -2.06
CA SER A 4 28.69 43.45 -2.74
C SER A 4 29.19 42.39 -3.73
N GLY A 5 29.03 41.10 -3.42
CA GLY A 5 29.30 39.96 -4.32
C GLY A 5 28.19 39.66 -5.35
N GLY A 6 28.29 38.50 -6.01
CA GLY A 6 27.27 37.93 -6.92
C GLY A 6 26.58 36.69 -6.34
N ILE A 7 25.36 36.38 -6.79
CA ILE A 7 24.61 35.18 -6.40
C ILE A 7 24.61 34.20 -7.58
N SER A 8 25.14 32.99 -7.37
CA SER A 8 25.06 31.94 -8.39
C SER A 8 23.66 31.33 -8.44
N LYS A 9 22.88 31.70 -9.47
CA LYS A 9 21.56 31.13 -9.72
C LYS A 9 21.39 30.75 -11.19
N THR A 10 21.04 29.49 -11.41
CA THR A 10 20.71 28.96 -12.73
C THR A 10 19.24 29.10 -13.06
N VAL A 11 18.94 29.64 -14.23
CA VAL A 11 17.62 29.64 -14.86
C VAL A 11 17.46 28.32 -15.61
N ASN A 12 16.56 27.46 -15.13
CA ASN A 12 16.24 26.20 -15.80
C ASN A 12 15.15 26.46 -16.86
N MET A 13 15.43 26.07 -18.11
CA MET A 13 14.54 26.26 -19.26
C MET A 13 14.16 24.90 -19.86
N PRO A 14 12.96 24.73 -20.42
CA PRO A 14 12.53 23.47 -21.04
C PRO A 14 13.31 23.15 -22.33
N ASN A 15 13.25 21.90 -22.79
CA ASN A 15 14.01 21.45 -23.97
C ASN A 15 13.58 22.19 -25.25
N ASN A 16 12.31 22.54 -25.38
CA ASN A 16 11.82 23.28 -26.54
C ASN A 16 12.18 24.77 -26.56
N THR A 17 12.91 25.28 -25.55
CA THR A 17 13.33 26.69 -25.53
C THR A 17 14.24 27.02 -26.72
N THR A 18 13.93 28.14 -27.36
CA THR A 18 14.61 28.67 -28.55
C THR A 18 15.88 29.46 -28.19
N ARG A 19 16.72 29.73 -29.20
CA ARG A 19 17.93 30.55 -29.01
C ARG A 19 17.56 31.99 -28.62
N GLU A 20 16.49 32.50 -29.21
CA GLU A 20 15.96 33.85 -29.00
C GLU A 20 15.50 34.02 -27.55
N GLU A 21 14.77 33.06 -27.00
CA GLU A 21 14.34 33.08 -25.59
C GLU A 21 15.53 33.02 -24.60
N ILE A 22 16.61 32.32 -24.95
CA ILE A 22 17.86 32.30 -24.17
C ILE A 22 18.53 33.68 -24.23
N MET A 23 18.61 34.28 -25.42
CA MET A 23 19.16 35.62 -25.61
C MET A 23 18.37 36.66 -24.79
N ASP A 24 17.04 36.63 -24.87
CA ASP A 24 16.17 37.53 -24.12
C ASP A 24 16.38 37.39 -22.61
N THR A 25 16.64 36.17 -22.13
CA THR A 25 16.95 35.93 -20.71
C THR A 25 18.25 36.63 -20.30
N TYR A 26 19.28 36.61 -21.14
CA TYR A 26 20.53 37.35 -20.88
C TYR A 26 20.32 38.86 -20.94
N MET A 27 19.57 39.36 -21.92
CA MET A 27 19.30 40.80 -22.05
C MET A 27 18.50 41.33 -20.86
N LYS A 28 17.46 40.63 -20.42
CA LYS A 28 16.68 40.99 -19.23
C LYS A 28 17.52 40.97 -17.95
N ALA A 29 18.40 39.97 -17.81
CA ALA A 29 19.29 39.91 -16.65
C ALA A 29 20.20 41.15 -16.58
N TRP A 30 20.71 41.61 -17.74
CA TRP A 30 21.50 42.83 -17.83
C TRP A 30 20.68 44.09 -17.52
N GLU A 31 19.48 44.24 -18.09
CA GLU A 31 18.57 45.37 -17.81
C GLU A 31 18.20 45.48 -16.33
N MET A 32 18.04 44.34 -15.65
CA MET A 32 17.73 44.27 -14.22
C MET A 32 18.95 44.48 -13.31
N GLY A 33 20.15 44.68 -13.87
CA GLY A 33 21.39 44.85 -13.10
C GLY A 33 21.84 43.58 -12.38
N ILE A 34 21.46 42.39 -12.87
CA ILE A 34 21.89 41.11 -12.31
C ILE A 34 23.38 40.90 -12.65
N LYS A 35 24.21 40.73 -11.61
CA LYS A 35 25.67 40.61 -11.76
C LYS A 35 26.14 39.32 -12.45
N CYS A 36 25.38 38.23 -12.31
CA CYS A 36 25.68 36.96 -12.96
C CYS A 36 24.40 36.13 -13.15
N VAL A 37 24.32 35.44 -14.29
CA VAL A 37 23.22 34.52 -14.61
C VAL A 37 23.77 33.30 -15.32
N SER A 38 23.39 32.11 -14.87
CA SER A 38 23.64 30.86 -15.58
C SER A 38 22.32 30.35 -16.17
N VAL A 39 22.38 29.77 -17.36
CA VAL A 39 21.21 29.17 -18.04
C VAL A 39 21.46 27.68 -18.20
N TYR A 40 20.44 26.88 -17.90
CA TYR A 40 20.44 25.45 -18.19
C TYR A 40 19.15 25.10 -18.94
N ARG A 41 19.29 24.74 -20.22
CA ARG A 41 18.18 24.22 -21.02
C ARG A 41 18.13 22.70 -20.91
N ASP A 42 16.99 22.16 -20.52
CA ASP A 42 16.73 20.73 -20.44
C ASP A 42 17.06 20.04 -21.78
N GLY A 43 17.52 18.79 -21.72
CA GLY A 43 18.08 18.12 -22.91
C GLY A 43 19.48 18.58 -23.39
N SER A 44 20.09 19.64 -22.82
CA SER A 44 21.40 20.13 -23.30
C SER A 44 22.62 19.28 -22.88
N LYS A 45 22.45 18.34 -21.95
CA LYS A 45 23.47 17.34 -21.58
C LYS A 45 22.93 15.93 -21.87
N GLY A 46 23.73 15.02 -22.42
CA GLY A 46 23.29 13.68 -22.80
C GLY A 46 23.00 12.74 -21.62
N SER A 47 23.73 12.89 -20.51
CA SER A 47 23.52 12.13 -19.27
C SER A 47 22.96 13.05 -18.19
N GLN A 48 21.63 13.07 -18.06
CA GLN A 48 20.97 13.86 -17.01
C GLN A 48 20.48 12.92 -15.91
N PRO A 49 20.75 13.21 -14.62
CA PRO A 49 19.97 12.59 -13.55
C PRO A 49 18.51 13.06 -13.73
N ILE A 50 17.62 12.09 -13.99
CA ILE A 50 16.17 12.23 -14.23
C ILE A 50 15.60 13.59 -13.79
N THR A 51 15.28 14.44 -14.78
CA THR A 51 14.50 15.65 -14.56
C THR A 51 13.05 15.24 -14.37
N THR A 52 12.48 15.60 -13.22
CA THR A 52 11.07 15.39 -12.90
C THR A 52 10.24 16.23 -13.86
N VAL A 53 9.53 15.58 -14.78
CA VAL A 53 8.32 16.15 -15.36
C VAL A 53 7.40 16.36 -14.16
N LYS A 54 7.39 17.56 -13.58
CA LYS A 54 6.34 17.96 -12.66
C LYS A 54 5.10 18.11 -13.51
N GLU A 55 4.45 16.98 -13.80
CA GLU A 55 3.02 17.00 -14.05
C GLU A 55 2.44 17.86 -12.93
N LYS A 56 1.74 18.94 -13.31
CA LYS A 56 0.91 19.69 -12.37
C LYS A 56 -0.13 18.70 -11.86
N ARG A 57 0.21 17.94 -10.82
CA ARG A 57 -0.76 17.15 -10.07
C ARG A 57 -1.74 18.18 -9.54
N SER A 58 -2.91 18.24 -10.15
CA SER A 58 -4.05 18.95 -9.57
C SER A 58 -4.12 18.53 -8.12
N ARG A 59 -4.13 19.49 -7.19
CA ARG A 59 -4.30 19.16 -5.77
C ARG A 59 -5.53 18.26 -5.67
N ALA A 60 -5.34 17.05 -5.16
CA ALA A 60 -6.44 16.12 -4.94
C ALA A 60 -7.48 16.85 -4.09
N THR A 61 -8.66 17.08 -4.65
CA THR A 61 -9.76 17.76 -3.95
C THR A 61 -10.66 16.67 -3.39
N ARG A 62 -10.99 16.76 -2.11
CA ARG A 62 -11.85 15.78 -1.46
C ARG A 62 -13.26 15.86 -2.05
N VAL A 63 -13.74 14.74 -2.59
CA VAL A 63 -15.15 14.54 -2.92
C VAL A 63 -15.83 14.04 -1.65
N ARG A 64 -16.81 14.79 -1.12
CA ARG A 64 -17.55 14.36 0.07
C ARG A 64 -18.66 13.38 -0.32
N MET A 65 -19.03 12.52 0.61
CA MET A 65 -20.22 11.70 0.48
C MET A 65 -21.47 12.58 0.43
N PRO A 66 -22.50 12.19 -0.35
CA PRO A 66 -23.83 12.77 -0.25
C PRO A 66 -24.43 12.59 1.14
N ASP A 67 -25.38 13.45 1.52
CA ASP A 67 -26.08 13.33 2.81
C ASP A 67 -26.89 12.03 2.89
N ASP A 68 -27.53 11.65 1.79
CA ASP A 68 -28.20 10.36 1.60
C ASP A 68 -27.41 9.49 0.61
N ALA A 69 -26.88 8.36 1.08
CA ALA A 69 -26.07 7.46 0.28
C ALA A 69 -26.47 6.00 0.48
N ASP A 70 -26.49 5.23 -0.61
CA ASP A 70 -26.71 3.80 -0.56
C ASP A 70 -25.54 3.10 0.16
N SER A 71 -25.87 2.07 0.95
CA SER A 71 -24.84 1.32 1.67
C SER A 71 -25.03 -0.20 1.64
N ILE A 72 -23.92 -0.92 1.65
CA ILE A 72 -23.89 -2.38 1.82
C ILE A 72 -23.50 -2.69 3.25
N ARG A 73 -24.36 -3.43 3.96
CA ARG A 73 -24.09 -3.92 5.31
C ARG A 73 -23.70 -5.40 5.27
N HIS A 74 -22.57 -5.74 5.88
CA HIS A 74 -22.08 -7.11 5.98
C HIS A 74 -21.63 -7.44 7.40
N LYS A 75 -22.15 -8.53 7.96
CA LYS A 75 -21.78 -9.03 9.28
C LYS A 75 -20.95 -10.30 9.15
N PHE A 76 -19.87 -10.41 9.89
CA PHE A 76 -19.06 -11.61 10.07
C PHE A 76 -18.62 -11.76 11.53
N THR A 77 -18.12 -12.93 11.90
CA THR A 77 -17.73 -13.23 13.28
C THR A 77 -16.31 -13.76 13.29
N VAL A 78 -15.39 -13.15 14.04
CA VAL A 78 -14.00 -13.61 14.16
C VAL A 78 -13.67 -13.84 15.63
N ASN A 79 -13.22 -15.05 15.96
CA ASN A 79 -12.88 -15.42 17.34
C ASN A 79 -14.00 -15.10 18.37
N GLY A 80 -15.26 -15.38 18.00
CA GLY A 80 -16.43 -15.07 18.84
C GLY A 80 -16.85 -13.59 18.88
N MET A 81 -16.12 -12.70 18.21
CA MET A 81 -16.44 -11.29 18.10
C MET A 81 -17.24 -11.01 16.83
N ASP A 82 -18.42 -10.43 16.98
CA ASP A 82 -19.21 -9.93 15.86
C ASP A 82 -18.66 -8.61 15.34
N VAL A 83 -18.42 -8.57 14.03
CA VAL A 83 -17.96 -7.40 13.29
C VAL A 83 -18.94 -7.10 12.17
N ILE A 84 -19.33 -5.85 12.07
CA ILE A 84 -20.20 -5.33 11.02
C ILE A 84 -19.42 -4.31 10.20
N VAL A 85 -19.39 -4.51 8.89
CA VAL A 85 -18.85 -3.58 7.91
C VAL A 85 -20.02 -2.93 7.20
N GLN A 86 -20.00 -1.60 7.10
CA GLN A 86 -20.90 -0.85 6.26
C GLN A 86 -20.09 -0.11 5.21
N CYS A 87 -20.50 -0.20 3.95
CA CYS A 87 -19.82 0.40 2.82
C CYS A 87 -20.75 1.43 2.19
N GLY A 88 -20.46 2.72 2.35
CA GLY A 88 -21.19 3.80 1.70
C GLY A 88 -20.73 3.97 0.25
N LYS A 89 -21.68 4.06 -0.67
CA LYS A 89 -21.43 4.18 -2.11
C LYS A 89 -21.74 5.58 -2.60
N TYR A 90 -20.99 6.00 -3.61
CA TYR A 90 -21.37 7.14 -4.44
C TYR A 90 -22.52 6.76 -5.40
N PRO A 91 -23.18 7.74 -6.03
CA PRO A 91 -24.22 7.49 -7.03
C PRO A 91 -23.76 6.69 -8.25
N ASP A 92 -22.45 6.61 -8.50
CA ASP A 92 -21.84 5.80 -9.57
C ASP A 92 -21.52 4.36 -9.13
N GLU A 93 -22.06 3.92 -7.98
CA GLU A 93 -21.81 2.63 -7.34
C GLU A 93 -20.37 2.41 -6.84
N SER A 94 -19.49 3.42 -6.98
CA SER A 94 -18.13 3.33 -6.45
C SER A 94 -18.12 3.45 -4.92
N LEU A 95 -17.13 2.82 -4.29
CA LEU A 95 -16.99 2.86 -2.83
C LEU A 95 -16.46 4.23 -2.39
N GLY A 96 -17.20 4.92 -1.52
CA GLY A 96 -16.79 6.22 -0.98
C GLY A 96 -16.34 6.18 0.48
N GLU A 97 -16.92 5.31 1.30
CA GLU A 97 -16.53 5.18 2.71
C GLU A 97 -16.83 3.80 3.30
N ILE A 98 -16.15 3.50 4.39
CA ILE A 98 -16.35 2.28 5.17
C ILE A 98 -16.50 2.61 6.66
N PHE A 99 -17.35 1.84 7.33
CA PHE A 99 -17.49 1.83 8.78
C PHE A 99 -17.31 0.41 9.29
N VAL A 100 -16.55 0.24 10.37
CA VAL A 100 -16.29 -1.06 10.98
C VAL A 100 -16.72 -1.01 12.43
N THR A 101 -17.81 -1.71 12.75
CA THR A 101 -18.35 -1.82 14.11
C THR A 101 -18.01 -3.19 14.67
N ALA A 102 -17.15 -3.24 15.69
CA ALA A 102 -16.87 -4.43 16.49
C ALA A 102 -17.60 -4.36 17.84
N ALA A 103 -18.06 -5.50 18.35
CA ALA A 103 -19.02 -5.62 19.46
C ALA A 103 -18.48 -5.28 20.88
N GLN A 104 -17.22 -4.90 21.05
CA GLN A 104 -16.67 -4.49 22.35
C GLN A 104 -16.52 -2.96 22.43
N GLN A 105 -17.54 -2.30 22.96
CA GLN A 105 -17.54 -0.86 23.28
C GLN A 105 -16.36 -0.50 24.20
N GLY A 106 -15.68 0.61 23.92
CA GLY A 106 -14.61 1.15 24.77
C GLY A 106 -13.23 0.48 24.67
N SER A 107 -13.03 -0.45 23.74
CA SER A 107 -11.72 -1.11 23.54
C SER A 107 -10.78 -0.31 22.64
N THR A 108 -9.46 -0.40 22.88
CA THR A 108 -8.42 0.13 21.99
C THR A 108 -8.59 -0.37 20.55
N MET A 109 -9.00 -1.63 20.39
CA MET A 109 -9.30 -2.25 19.10
C MET A 109 -10.34 -1.45 18.32
N ARG A 110 -11.45 -1.08 18.98
CA ARG A 110 -12.51 -0.31 18.34
C ARG A 110 -12.03 1.06 17.89
N GLY A 111 -11.31 1.77 18.75
CA GLY A 111 -10.74 3.08 18.42
C GLY A 111 -9.77 3.01 17.23
N LEU A 112 -8.93 1.97 17.17
CA LEU A 112 -8.02 1.75 16.03
C LEU A 112 -8.77 1.39 14.75
N LEU A 113 -9.78 0.52 14.81
CA LEU A 113 -10.59 0.16 13.65
C LEU A 113 -11.41 1.34 13.12
N ASP A 114 -12.00 2.14 14.00
CA ASP A 114 -12.73 3.37 13.61
C ASP A 114 -11.77 4.39 12.98
N SER A 115 -10.61 4.62 13.60
CA SER A 115 -9.58 5.54 13.07
C SER A 115 -9.06 5.08 11.70
N TRP A 116 -8.84 3.77 11.54
CA TRP A 116 -8.46 3.17 10.28
C TRP A 116 -9.56 3.32 9.22
N ALA A 117 -10.81 3.00 9.56
CA ALA A 117 -11.95 3.11 8.66
C ALA A 117 -12.18 4.56 8.19
N ILE A 118 -12.06 5.54 9.10
CA ILE A 118 -12.10 6.97 8.77
C ILE A 118 -10.96 7.33 7.81
N THR A 119 -9.74 6.91 8.11
CA THR A 119 -8.57 7.20 7.27
C THR A 119 -8.70 6.58 5.88
N PHE A 120 -9.21 5.35 5.81
CA PHE A 120 -9.46 4.64 4.56
C PHE A 120 -10.52 5.37 3.73
N SER A 121 -11.62 5.80 4.36
CA SER A 121 -12.70 6.57 3.73
C SER A 121 -12.21 7.92 3.20
N VAL A 122 -11.41 8.64 3.99
CA VAL A 122 -10.81 9.90 3.56
C VAL A 122 -9.89 9.67 2.36
N ALA A 123 -9.09 8.61 2.35
CA ALA A 123 -8.24 8.27 1.20
C ALA A 123 -9.05 8.04 -0.08
N LEU A 124 -10.15 7.27 0.00
CA LEU A 124 -11.07 7.07 -1.13
C LEU A 124 -11.66 8.39 -1.62
N GLN A 125 -12.09 9.26 -0.71
CA GLN A 125 -12.67 10.58 -1.01
C GLN A 125 -11.67 11.54 -1.66
N TYR A 126 -10.36 11.34 -1.48
CA TYR A 126 -9.30 12.04 -2.22
C TYR A 126 -8.92 11.36 -3.55
N GLY A 127 -9.66 10.32 -3.97
CA GLY A 127 -9.47 9.63 -5.23
C GLY A 127 -8.35 8.59 -5.21
N VAL A 128 -7.92 8.11 -4.03
CA VAL A 128 -6.97 7.00 -3.97
C VAL A 128 -7.65 5.74 -4.53
N PRO A 129 -7.07 5.07 -5.54
CA PRO A 129 -7.69 3.89 -6.13
C PRO A 129 -7.86 2.76 -5.09
N LEU A 130 -9.07 2.21 -4.99
CA LEU A 130 -9.40 1.14 -4.05
C LEU A 130 -8.44 -0.05 -4.14
N LYS A 131 -8.03 -0.42 -5.36
CA LYS A 131 -7.05 -1.50 -5.60
C LYS A 131 -5.73 -1.29 -4.86
N GLU A 132 -5.23 -0.05 -4.75
CA GLU A 132 -3.95 0.25 -4.09
C GLU A 132 -4.08 0.12 -2.58
N LEU A 133 -5.22 0.57 -2.03
CA LEU A 133 -5.52 0.39 -0.61
C LEU A 133 -5.64 -1.10 -0.25
N ILE A 134 -6.40 -1.87 -1.03
CA ILE A 134 -6.54 -3.32 -0.82
C ILE A 134 -5.18 -4.00 -0.86
N LYS A 135 -4.35 -3.70 -1.87
CA LYS A 135 -2.99 -4.25 -2.00
C LYS A 135 -2.13 -4.00 -0.76
N LYS A 136 -2.26 -2.83 -0.13
CA LYS A 136 -1.50 -2.45 1.08
C LYS A 136 -1.97 -3.15 2.34
N PHE A 137 -3.27 -3.41 2.47
CA PHE A 137 -3.85 -3.94 3.70
C PHE A 137 -4.15 -5.44 3.65
N HIS A 138 -4.14 -6.07 2.47
CA HIS A 138 -4.28 -7.53 2.39
C HIS A 138 -3.11 -8.23 3.10
N ASN A 139 -3.39 -9.37 3.72
CA ASN A 139 -2.44 -10.15 4.53
C ASN A 139 -1.85 -9.39 5.74
N THR A 140 -2.44 -8.26 6.14
CA THR A 140 -2.10 -7.68 7.45
C THR A 140 -2.51 -8.65 8.55
N GLN A 141 -1.64 -8.80 9.55
CA GLN A 141 -1.78 -9.82 10.59
C GLN A 141 -1.72 -9.17 11.97
N PHE A 142 -2.81 -9.31 12.70
CA PHE A 142 -2.96 -8.89 14.10
C PHE A 142 -4.26 -9.48 14.66
N GLU A 143 -4.35 -9.60 15.97
CA GLU A 143 -5.57 -10.11 16.62
C GLU A 143 -6.71 -9.08 16.54
N PRO A 144 -7.98 -9.50 16.44
CA PRO A 144 -8.45 -10.89 16.33
C PRO A 144 -8.26 -11.46 14.91
N HIS A 145 -7.81 -12.71 14.86
CA HIS A 145 -7.72 -13.50 13.63
C HIS A 145 -8.44 -14.84 13.82
N GLY A 146 -8.79 -15.53 12.73
CA GLY A 146 -9.41 -16.84 12.83
C GLY A 146 -10.49 -17.09 11.79
N PHE A 147 -11.34 -18.06 12.10
CA PHE A 147 -12.49 -18.40 11.27
C PHE A 147 -13.56 -17.32 11.36
N THR A 148 -14.20 -17.06 10.23
CA THR A 148 -15.08 -15.88 10.04
C THR A 148 -16.57 -16.23 10.03
N GLY A 149 -16.89 -17.53 10.02
CA GLY A 149 -18.24 -18.06 9.78
C GLY A 149 -18.77 -17.87 8.36
N LYS A 150 -17.95 -17.43 7.40
CA LYS A 150 -18.35 -17.19 6.00
C LYS A 150 -17.69 -18.17 5.05
N THR A 151 -18.45 -18.64 4.06
CA THR A 151 -17.96 -19.57 3.01
C THR A 151 -16.89 -18.94 2.13
N ASP A 152 -17.08 -17.67 1.77
CA ASP A 152 -16.25 -17.01 0.74
C ASP A 152 -14.86 -16.65 1.28
N ILE A 153 -14.81 -16.23 2.55
CA ILE A 153 -13.58 -15.87 3.25
C ILE A 153 -13.59 -16.64 4.56
N PRO A 154 -13.27 -17.95 4.58
CA PRO A 154 -13.44 -18.79 5.76
C PRO A 154 -12.50 -18.44 6.91
N PHE A 155 -11.35 -17.87 6.58
CA PHE A 155 -10.32 -17.47 7.54
C PHE A 155 -9.76 -16.09 7.18
N CYS A 156 -9.49 -15.28 8.20
CA CYS A 156 -8.78 -14.01 8.07
C CYS A 156 -7.60 -13.90 9.05
N SER A 157 -6.52 -13.25 8.61
CA SER A 157 -5.33 -12.97 9.42
C SER A 157 -5.48 -11.74 10.32
N SER A 158 -6.49 -10.91 10.05
CA SER A 158 -6.93 -9.79 10.87
C SER A 158 -8.33 -9.34 10.41
N ILE A 159 -8.98 -8.48 11.21
CA ILE A 159 -10.22 -7.81 10.79
C ILE A 159 -9.99 -6.98 9.53
N THR A 160 -8.89 -6.25 9.44
CA THR A 160 -8.56 -5.42 8.27
C THR A 160 -8.35 -6.26 7.01
N ASP A 161 -7.64 -7.39 7.10
CA ASP A 161 -7.50 -8.34 5.99
C ASP A 161 -8.86 -8.82 5.48
N TYR A 162 -9.75 -9.20 6.41
CA TYR A 162 -11.10 -9.62 6.06
C TYR A 162 -11.85 -8.51 5.30
N VAL A 163 -11.85 -7.29 5.86
CA VAL A 163 -12.56 -6.15 5.27
C VAL A 163 -12.08 -5.90 3.85
N VAL A 164 -10.76 -5.81 3.61
CA VAL A 164 -10.27 -5.51 2.26
C VAL A 164 -10.48 -6.64 1.25
N ARG A 165 -10.51 -7.90 1.70
CA ARG A 165 -10.90 -9.05 0.86
C ARG A 165 -12.39 -9.08 0.55
N PHE A 166 -13.22 -8.62 1.48
CA PHE A 166 -14.64 -8.42 1.23
C PHE A 166 -14.88 -7.25 0.25
N LEU A 167 -14.16 -6.14 0.41
CA LEU A 167 -14.26 -5.02 -0.53
C LEU A 167 -13.77 -5.41 -1.94
N SER A 168 -12.71 -6.21 -2.03
CA SER A 168 -12.21 -6.67 -3.33
C SER A 168 -13.23 -7.54 -4.06
N SER A 169 -13.96 -8.41 -3.35
CA SER A 169 -14.98 -9.25 -3.98
C SER A 169 -16.22 -8.46 -4.42
N LYS A 170 -16.50 -7.33 -3.78
CA LYS A 170 -17.68 -6.48 -4.08
C LYS A 170 -17.44 -5.39 -5.12
N PHE A 171 -16.28 -4.75 -5.10
CA PHE A 171 -16.04 -3.52 -5.86
C PHE A 171 -14.96 -3.64 -6.94
N LEU A 172 -14.18 -4.72 -6.97
CA LEU A 172 -13.15 -4.90 -8.01
C LEU A 172 -13.58 -5.93 -9.06
N SER A 173 -13.13 -5.69 -10.29
CA SER A 173 -13.24 -6.66 -11.39
C SER A 173 -12.30 -7.85 -11.18
N GLU A 174 -12.57 -8.96 -11.87
CA GLU A 174 -11.72 -10.16 -11.79
C GLU A 174 -10.27 -9.90 -12.22
N ASN A 175 -10.08 -9.03 -13.21
CA ASN A 175 -8.75 -8.67 -13.70
C ASN A 175 -7.95 -7.91 -12.64
N GLU A 176 -8.60 -6.99 -11.93
CA GLU A 176 -7.98 -6.24 -10.83
C GLU A 176 -7.64 -7.16 -9.66
N ILE A 177 -8.56 -8.05 -9.28
CA ILE A 177 -8.35 -9.04 -8.21
C ILE A 177 -7.12 -9.91 -8.51
N LYS A 178 -7.03 -10.42 -9.76
CA LYS A 178 -5.87 -11.22 -10.22
C LYS A 178 -4.56 -10.43 -10.18
N SER A 179 -4.59 -9.13 -10.52
CA SER A 179 -3.40 -8.26 -10.51
C SER A 179 -2.84 -8.03 -9.11
N ILE A 180 -3.70 -8.06 -8.08
CA ILE A 180 -3.30 -7.93 -6.68
C ILE A 180 -2.82 -9.28 -6.12
N GLY A 181 -3.05 -10.39 -6.83
CA GLY A 181 -2.71 -11.74 -6.38
C GLY A 181 -3.71 -12.32 -5.37
N LEU A 182 -4.92 -11.76 -5.32
CA LEU A 182 -6.02 -12.29 -4.51
C LEU A 182 -6.77 -13.36 -5.30
N ASN A 183 -7.07 -14.49 -4.66
CA ASN A 183 -7.94 -15.52 -5.22
C ASN A 183 -9.32 -15.43 -4.56
N ARG A 184 -10.38 -15.36 -5.37
CA ARG A 184 -11.78 -15.31 -4.88
C ARG A 184 -12.14 -16.55 -4.06
N ASN A 185 -11.54 -17.69 -4.40
CA ASN A 185 -11.64 -18.91 -3.61
C ASN A 185 -10.45 -18.93 -2.66
N GLY A 186 -10.72 -18.84 -1.36
CA GLY A 186 -9.73 -18.88 -0.27
C GLY A 186 -8.97 -20.20 -0.14
N ASN A 187 -8.54 -20.82 -1.24
CA ASN A 187 -7.62 -21.94 -1.25
C ASN A 187 -6.19 -21.42 -1.06
N PRO A 188 -5.52 -21.74 0.07
CA PRO A 188 -4.15 -21.29 0.36
C PRO A 188 -3.06 -21.87 -0.56
N LYS A 189 -3.44 -22.62 -1.61
CA LYS A 189 -2.52 -23.48 -2.37
C LYS A 189 -1.74 -22.77 -3.48
N GLU A 190 -2.23 -21.66 -4.03
CA GLU A 190 -1.60 -21.05 -5.22
C GLU A 190 -0.59 -19.94 -4.94
N THR A 191 -0.49 -19.44 -3.71
CA THR A 191 0.52 -18.41 -3.35
C THR A 191 1.95 -18.96 -3.40
N LYS A 192 2.13 -20.29 -3.42
CA LYS A 192 3.46 -20.92 -3.52
C LYS A 192 4.07 -20.91 -4.93
N GLU A 193 3.28 -20.79 -6.00
CA GLU A 193 3.79 -20.91 -7.38
C GLU A 193 4.32 -19.61 -7.99
N LYS A 194 3.95 -18.44 -7.45
CA LYS A 194 4.44 -17.15 -7.96
C LYS A 194 5.67 -16.61 -7.25
N MET A 195 6.02 -17.13 -6.06
CA MET A 195 7.28 -16.81 -5.37
C MET A 195 8.49 -17.60 -5.90
N SER A 196 8.29 -18.65 -6.70
CA SER A 196 9.37 -19.49 -7.23
C SER A 196 10.00 -18.96 -8.53
N LYS A 197 9.32 -18.08 -9.29
CA LYS A 197 9.87 -17.56 -10.56
C LYS A 197 10.75 -16.31 -10.42
N ASP A 198 10.55 -15.47 -9.41
CA ASP A 198 11.38 -14.27 -9.19
C ASP A 198 12.70 -14.54 -8.45
N LYS A 199 12.89 -15.73 -7.85
CA LYS A 199 14.12 -16.08 -7.14
C LYS A 199 15.30 -16.45 -8.06
N ASN A 200 15.07 -16.67 -9.35
CA ASN A 200 16.10 -17.20 -10.26
C ASN A 200 17.03 -16.14 -10.90
N ARG A 201 16.93 -14.85 -10.53
CA ARG A 201 17.82 -13.81 -11.10
C ARG A 201 18.86 -13.21 -10.14
N ASN A 202 18.71 -13.32 -8.82
CA ASN A 202 19.56 -12.58 -7.88
C ASN A 202 20.36 -13.43 -6.85
N ASN A 203 20.37 -14.75 -6.94
CA ASN A 203 21.12 -15.59 -5.98
C ASN A 203 22.42 -16.16 -6.57
N LYS A 204 23.40 -15.30 -6.85
CA LYS A 204 24.80 -15.76 -7.03
C LYS A 204 25.81 -15.15 -6.05
N GLU A 205 25.42 -14.28 -5.13
CA GLU A 205 26.39 -13.61 -4.24
C GLU A 205 26.07 -13.64 -2.74
N VAL A 206 25.07 -14.40 -2.29
CA VAL A 206 24.82 -14.58 -0.84
C VAL A 206 24.54 -16.04 -0.54
N ALA A 207 25.55 -16.89 -0.69
CA ALA A 207 25.49 -18.30 -0.35
C ALA A 207 26.73 -18.69 0.45
N GLU A 208 26.89 -18.14 1.66
CA GLU A 208 27.93 -18.67 2.56
C GLU A 208 27.64 -18.59 4.07
N GLN A 209 26.47 -18.13 4.53
CA GLN A 209 26.20 -18.08 5.98
C GLN A 209 24.73 -18.30 6.35
N GLN A 210 24.15 -19.47 6.07
CA GLN A 210 22.97 -19.93 6.84
C GLN A 210 23.03 -21.45 7.02
N GLY A 211 23.16 -21.88 8.28
CA GLY A 211 23.11 -23.28 8.67
C GLY A 211 21.77 -23.92 8.29
N GLU A 212 21.85 -25.18 7.88
CA GLU A 212 20.73 -26.01 7.46
C GLU A 212 19.69 -26.16 8.60
N THR A 213 18.61 -25.37 8.58
CA THR A 213 17.45 -25.61 9.45
C THR A 213 16.57 -26.68 8.81
N LYS A 214 16.75 -27.93 9.25
CA LYS A 214 15.95 -29.08 8.81
C LYS A 214 14.50 -28.92 9.26
N ALA A 215 13.57 -29.24 8.37
CA ALA A 215 12.14 -29.21 8.66
C ALA A 215 11.73 -30.49 9.41
N THR A 216 11.08 -30.36 10.57
CA THR A 216 10.89 -31.49 11.51
C THR A 216 9.65 -32.34 11.31
N GLY A 217 8.86 -32.08 10.25
CA GLY A 217 7.56 -32.72 10.02
C GLY A 217 6.48 -32.38 11.05
N THR A 218 6.81 -31.59 12.08
CA THR A 218 5.87 -31.13 13.12
C THR A 218 5.06 -29.95 12.59
N ILE A 219 3.75 -29.99 12.79
CA ILE A 219 2.83 -28.94 12.33
C ILE A 219 2.56 -27.97 13.47
N CYS A 220 2.62 -26.67 13.19
CA CYS A 220 2.32 -25.62 14.16
C CYS A 220 0.84 -25.67 14.59
N GLY A 221 0.57 -25.79 15.89
CA GLY A 221 -0.79 -25.81 16.44
C GLY A 221 -1.57 -24.51 16.26
N MET A 222 -0.90 -23.39 15.98
CA MET A 222 -1.54 -22.07 15.78
C MET A 222 -1.95 -21.81 14.33
N CYS A 223 -1.12 -22.19 13.36
CA CYS A 223 -1.33 -21.82 11.94
C CYS A 223 -1.20 -22.96 10.94
N GLY A 224 -1.01 -24.21 11.40
CA GLY A 224 -0.92 -25.38 10.54
C GLY A 224 0.32 -25.44 9.64
N SER A 225 1.30 -24.56 9.84
CA SER A 225 2.53 -24.53 9.02
C SER A 225 3.61 -25.41 9.61
N GLN A 226 4.45 -25.98 8.75
CA GLN A 226 5.55 -26.85 9.18
C GLN A 226 6.54 -26.07 10.04
N MET A 227 6.90 -26.65 11.18
CA MET A 227 7.86 -26.07 12.11
C MET A 227 9.28 -26.43 11.70
N HIS A 228 10.20 -25.55 12.06
CA HIS A 228 11.64 -25.72 11.86
C HIS A 228 12.33 -25.84 13.21
N ASP A 229 13.44 -26.55 13.22
CA ASP A 229 14.27 -26.68 14.42
C ASP A 229 15.08 -25.41 14.65
N ASN A 230 15.17 -25.01 15.92
CA ASN A 230 16.06 -23.99 16.42
C ASN A 230 16.68 -24.49 17.73
N GLY A 231 17.67 -25.38 17.60
CA GLY A 231 18.26 -26.10 18.73
C GLY A 231 17.31 -27.17 19.28
N SER A 232 17.04 -27.14 20.59
CA SER A 232 16.06 -28.01 21.26
C SER A 232 14.61 -27.54 21.08
N CYS A 233 14.41 -26.27 20.69
CA CYS A 233 13.11 -25.69 20.42
C CYS A 233 12.73 -25.87 18.95
N LYS A 234 11.43 -25.87 18.68
CA LYS A 234 10.88 -25.71 17.34
C LYS A 234 10.26 -24.32 17.23
N PHE A 235 10.37 -23.69 16.08
CA PHE A 235 9.70 -22.43 15.79
C PHE A 235 8.92 -22.51 14.49
N CYS A 236 7.84 -21.75 14.42
CA CYS A 236 7.04 -21.61 13.21
C CYS A 236 7.51 -20.37 12.44
N PRO A 237 8.08 -20.51 11.23
CA PRO A 237 8.53 -19.36 10.44
C PRO A 237 7.36 -18.50 9.91
N ARG A 238 6.11 -18.97 10.04
CA ARG A 238 4.93 -18.26 9.53
C ARG A 238 4.23 -17.41 10.58
N CYS A 239 4.05 -17.90 11.80
CA CYS A 239 3.37 -17.16 12.87
C CYS A 239 4.25 -16.86 14.08
N GLY A 240 5.53 -17.26 14.06
CA GLY A 240 6.46 -17.04 15.17
C GLY A 240 6.24 -17.93 16.39
N ASN A 241 5.22 -18.80 16.39
CA ASN A 241 4.95 -19.68 17.53
C ASN A 241 6.11 -20.65 17.78
N THR A 242 6.61 -20.72 19.01
CA THR A 242 7.66 -21.64 19.42
C THR A 242 7.10 -22.76 20.29
N THR A 243 7.71 -23.95 20.27
CA THR A 243 7.33 -25.03 21.20
C THR A 243 7.88 -24.84 22.61
N GLY A 244 8.42 -23.65 22.93
CA GLY A 244 8.85 -23.23 24.27
C GLY A 244 9.64 -24.30 25.03
N CYS A 245 10.97 -24.36 24.84
CA CYS A 245 11.84 -24.92 25.85
C CYS A 245 12.42 -23.75 26.67
N SER A 246 12.45 -23.95 27.98
CA SER A 246 12.92 -23.00 29.02
C SER A 246 14.29 -22.41 28.73
#